data_AF-A0A5E6NAG5-F1
#
_entry.id   AF-A0A5E6NAG5-F1
#
_cell.length_a   1.000
_cell.length_b   1.000
_cell.length_c   1.000
_cell.angle_alpha   90.00
_cell.angle_beta   90.00
_cell.angle_gamma   90.00
#
_symmetry.space_group_name_H-M   'P 1'
#
loop_
_entity.id
_entity.type
_entity.pdbx_description
1 polymer ?
#
loop_
_entity_poly.entity_id
_entity_poly.type
_entity_poly.pdbx_seq_one_letter_code
_entity_poly.pdbx_strand_id
1 'polypeptide(L)'
;MDSPLKTIAQLKEKGLPLAFVGDVVGTGSSRKSAINSVLWHMGNDIDYVPNKRGGGVVLGGNIAPIFFNTAQDSGALPIECDVSKMQMGDEIALYPYEGKIINANGETISTFKLTPNTIPDEVRAGVVSRLLLDEA
;
A
#
# COMPACT_ATOMS: atom_id res chain seq x y z
N MET A 1 -8.62 -18.27 -5.56
CA MET A 1 -9.33 -17.50 -4.52
C MET A 1 -10.80 -17.41 -4.90
N ASP A 2 -11.69 -17.99 -4.11
CA ASP A 2 -13.10 -18.10 -4.50
C ASP A 2 -13.95 -16.86 -4.14
N SER A 3 -13.43 -15.89 -3.37
CA SER A 3 -14.14 -14.62 -3.04
C SER A 3 -13.22 -13.49 -2.51
N PRO A 4 -12.45 -12.79 -3.36
CA PRO A 4 -11.46 -11.77 -2.94
C PRO A 4 -12.06 -10.61 -2.13
N LEU A 5 -13.24 -10.13 -2.51
CA LEU A 5 -13.92 -9.04 -1.80
C LEU A 5 -14.33 -9.42 -0.37
N LYS A 6 -14.62 -10.70 -0.12
CA LYS A 6 -14.94 -11.20 1.21
C LYS A 6 -13.69 -11.22 2.09
N THR A 7 -12.55 -11.60 1.52
CA THR A 7 -11.28 -11.58 2.25
C THR A 7 -10.88 -10.18 2.65
N ILE A 8 -11.01 -9.20 1.74
CA ILE A 8 -10.78 -7.78 2.06
C ILE A 8 -11.67 -7.32 3.21
N ALA A 9 -12.95 -7.71 3.22
CA ALA A 9 -13.87 -7.36 4.31
C ALA A 9 -13.43 -7.98 5.65
N GLN A 10 -13.01 -9.25 5.65
CA GLN A 10 -12.50 -9.93 6.85
C GLN A 10 -11.21 -9.31 7.38
N LEU A 11 -10.30 -8.90 6.49
CA LEU A 11 -9.07 -8.22 6.91
C LEU A 11 -9.37 -6.84 7.51
N LYS A 12 -10.35 -6.11 6.98
CA LYS A 12 -10.79 -4.82 7.55
C LYS A 12 -11.36 -4.94 8.96
N GLU A 13 -11.95 -6.07 9.35
CA GLU A 13 -12.50 -6.28 10.70
C GLU A 13 -11.41 -6.19 11.79
N LYS A 14 -10.14 -6.42 11.44
CA LYS A 14 -9.00 -6.27 12.37
C LYS A 14 -8.69 -4.80 12.71
N GLY A 15 -9.30 -3.83 12.02
CA GLY A 15 -9.16 -2.41 12.32
C GLY A 15 -7.83 -1.78 11.91
N LEU A 16 -7.03 -2.47 11.10
CA LEU A 16 -5.77 -1.96 10.56
C LEU A 16 -5.94 -1.54 9.09
N PRO A 17 -5.25 -0.47 8.63
CA PRO A 17 -5.15 -0.15 7.21
C PRO A 17 -4.63 -1.33 6.36
N LEU A 18 -5.04 -1.41 5.10
CA LEU A 18 -4.57 -2.45 4.18
C LEU A 18 -3.44 -1.93 3.29
N ALA A 19 -2.47 -2.80 2.99
CA ALA A 19 -1.45 -2.59 1.97
C ALA A 19 -1.65 -3.56 0.81
N PHE A 20 -1.60 -3.05 -0.41
CA PHE A 20 -1.58 -3.88 -1.63
C PHE A 20 -0.17 -4.37 -1.87
N VAL A 21 0.03 -5.68 -2.01
CA VAL A 21 1.35 -6.29 -2.24
C VAL A 21 1.35 -7.11 -3.52
N GLY A 22 2.41 -7.00 -4.32
CA GLY A 22 2.61 -7.90 -5.46
C GLY A 22 4.04 -7.90 -5.99
N ASP A 23 4.47 -9.01 -6.58
CA ASP A 23 5.82 -9.15 -7.15
C ASP A 23 6.07 -8.14 -8.29
N VAL A 24 5.08 -8.00 -9.18
CA VAL A 24 5.12 -7.09 -10.32
C VAL A 24 3.79 -6.34 -10.41
N VAL A 25 3.84 -5.02 -10.25
CA VAL A 25 2.64 -4.17 -10.12
C VAL A 25 2.54 -3.17 -11.27
N GLY A 26 1.36 -3.04 -11.87
CA GLY A 26 1.02 -1.88 -12.71
C GLY A 26 1.55 -1.89 -14.15
N THR A 27 1.98 -3.05 -14.67
CA THR A 27 2.53 -3.19 -16.04
C THR A 27 1.50 -2.93 -17.16
N GLY A 28 0.21 -3.06 -16.85
CA GLY A 28 -0.88 -2.82 -17.80
C GLY A 28 -1.07 -1.33 -18.18
N SER A 29 -1.94 -1.09 -19.17
CA SER A 29 -2.28 0.25 -19.66
C SER A 29 -3.34 0.97 -18.81
N SER A 30 -4.19 0.22 -18.10
CA SER A 30 -5.36 0.70 -17.34
C SER A 30 -4.98 1.26 -15.95
N ARG A 31 -3.99 2.17 -15.91
CA ARG A 31 -3.28 2.55 -14.67
C ARG A 31 -4.13 3.38 -13.72
N LYS A 32 -4.85 4.38 -14.24
CA LYS A 32 -5.74 5.27 -13.45
C LYS A 32 -6.92 4.51 -12.83
N SER A 33 -7.59 3.70 -13.64
CA SER A 33 -8.69 2.83 -13.19
C SER A 33 -8.21 1.78 -12.20
N ALA A 34 -7.05 1.16 -12.44
CA ALA A 34 -6.48 0.18 -11.52
C ALA A 34 -6.18 0.78 -10.14
N ILE A 35 -5.48 1.92 -10.07
CA ILE A 35 -5.21 2.53 -8.76
C ILE A 35 -6.48 3.02 -8.07
N ASN A 36 -7.45 3.56 -8.83
CA ASN A 36 -8.73 3.96 -8.26
C ASN A 36 -9.47 2.77 -7.61
N SER A 37 -9.44 1.59 -8.24
CA SER A 37 -10.02 0.38 -7.65
C SER A 37 -9.28 -0.06 -6.38
N VAL A 38 -7.94 -0.01 -6.39
CA VAL A 38 -7.12 -0.32 -5.20
C VAL A 38 -7.47 0.64 -4.06
N LEU A 39 -7.45 1.95 -4.31
CA LEU A 39 -7.78 2.97 -3.31
C LEU A 39 -9.24 2.91 -2.87
N TRP A 40 -10.17 2.52 -3.75
CA TRP A 40 -11.56 2.30 -3.37
C TRP A 40 -11.67 1.27 -2.26
N HIS A 41 -10.90 0.18 -2.34
CA HIS A 41 -10.93 -0.88 -1.34
C HIS A 41 -9.99 -0.64 -0.16
N MET A 42 -8.83 0.00 -0.35
CA MET A 42 -7.76 0.04 0.65
C MET A 42 -7.40 1.44 1.15
N GLY A 43 -7.85 2.49 0.44
CA GLY A 43 -7.64 3.88 0.86
C GLY A 43 -8.63 4.33 1.93
N ASN A 44 -8.55 5.61 2.25
CA ASN A 44 -9.41 6.34 3.19
C ASN A 44 -10.24 7.38 2.44
N ASP A 45 -11.40 7.71 2.97
CA ASP A 45 -12.23 8.77 2.40
C ASP A 45 -11.53 10.13 2.54
N ILE A 46 -11.75 11.00 1.56
CA ILE A 46 -11.18 12.36 1.55
C ILE A 46 -12.31 13.33 1.91
N ASP A 47 -12.09 14.12 2.96
CA ASP A 47 -13.08 15.10 3.42
C ASP A 47 -13.53 16.01 2.28
N TYR A 48 -14.86 16.17 2.15
CA TYR A 48 -15.52 17.01 1.15
C TYR A 48 -15.30 16.62 -0.32
N VAL A 49 -14.66 15.47 -0.60
CA VAL A 49 -14.48 14.95 -1.98
C VAL A 49 -15.22 13.61 -2.14
N PRO A 50 -16.50 13.62 -2.58
CA PRO A 50 -17.28 12.40 -2.71
C PRO A 50 -16.68 11.47 -3.78
N ASN A 51 -16.86 10.17 -3.57
CA ASN A 51 -16.43 9.10 -4.49
C ASN A 51 -14.91 9.09 -4.82
N LYS A 52 -14.08 9.67 -3.95
CA LYS A 52 -12.62 9.61 -4.07
C LYS A 52 -12.01 9.18 -2.73
N ARG A 53 -11.01 8.30 -2.81
CA ARG A 53 -10.28 7.78 -1.66
C ARG A 53 -8.78 7.95 -1.88
N GLY A 54 -8.00 8.12 -0.82
CA GLY A 54 -6.53 8.36 -0.84
C GLY A 54 -5.79 7.65 0.31
N GLY A 55 -4.48 7.84 0.42
CA GLY A 55 -3.64 7.38 1.55
C GLY A 55 -3.20 5.90 1.56
N GLY A 56 -3.70 5.06 0.64
CA GLY A 56 -3.35 3.63 0.59
C GLY A 56 -1.86 3.36 0.32
N VAL A 57 -1.36 2.21 0.78
CA VAL A 57 0.04 1.78 0.58
C VAL A 57 0.11 0.69 -0.50
N VAL A 58 1.06 0.83 -1.42
CA VAL A 58 1.34 -0.17 -2.46
C VAL A 58 2.79 -0.63 -2.31
N LEU A 59 3.00 -1.92 -2.04
CA LEU A 59 4.31 -2.56 -1.97
C LEU A 59 4.50 -3.42 -3.21
N GLY A 60 5.65 -3.34 -3.86
CA GLY A 60 5.94 -4.28 -4.92
C GLY A 60 7.42 -4.54 -5.16
N GLY A 61 7.73 -5.74 -5.62
CA GLY A 61 9.10 -6.10 -6.02
C GLY A 61 9.56 -5.27 -7.22
N ASN A 62 8.65 -5.05 -8.17
CA ASN A 62 8.83 -4.16 -9.32
C ASN A 62 7.51 -3.42 -9.61
N ILE A 63 7.54 -2.08 -9.54
CA ILE A 63 6.37 -1.25 -9.84
C ILE A 63 6.63 -0.52 -11.15
N ALA A 64 5.74 -0.70 -12.12
CA ALA A 64 5.89 -0.03 -13.41
C ALA A 64 5.92 1.51 -13.22
N PRO A 65 6.86 2.26 -13.82
CA PRO A 65 7.09 3.68 -13.51
C PRO A 65 5.86 4.58 -13.70
N ILE A 66 5.04 4.30 -14.71
CA ILE A 66 3.81 5.07 -14.96
C ILE A 66 2.78 4.80 -13.85
N PHE A 67 2.67 3.55 -13.39
CA PHE A 67 1.77 3.21 -12.29
C PHE A 67 2.25 3.83 -10.98
N PHE A 68 3.57 3.80 -10.71
CA PHE A 68 4.17 4.46 -9.56
C PHE A 68 3.78 5.95 -9.47
N ASN A 69 4.00 6.71 -10.55
CA ASN A 69 3.62 8.13 -10.60
C ASN A 69 2.10 8.32 -10.44
N THR A 70 1.29 7.49 -11.10
CA THR A 70 -0.16 7.57 -10.99
C THR A 70 -0.64 7.29 -9.57
N ALA A 71 0.03 6.38 -8.85
CA ALA A 71 -0.26 6.06 -7.46
C ALA A 71 0.06 7.25 -6.55
N GLN A 72 1.22 7.88 -6.71
CA GLN A 72 1.56 9.11 -5.98
C GLN A 72 0.58 10.24 -6.27
N ASP A 73 0.26 10.49 -7.54
CA ASP A 73 -0.70 11.54 -7.94
C ASP A 73 -2.11 11.30 -7.38
N SER A 74 -2.44 10.05 -7.08
CA SER A 74 -3.72 9.65 -6.48
C SER A 74 -3.70 9.67 -4.95
N GLY A 75 -2.58 10.06 -4.33
CA GLY A 75 -2.41 10.12 -2.88
C GLY A 75 -2.05 8.78 -2.24
N ALA A 76 -1.61 7.79 -3.02
CA ALA A 76 -1.10 6.52 -2.50
C ALA A 76 0.43 6.61 -2.23
N LEU A 77 0.94 5.72 -1.37
CA LEU A 77 2.37 5.55 -1.12
C LEU A 77 2.89 4.26 -1.80
N PRO A 78 3.39 4.34 -3.04
CA PRO A 78 4.06 3.21 -3.68
C PRO A 78 5.50 3.07 -3.18
N ILE A 79 5.89 1.84 -2.85
CA ILE A 79 7.22 1.49 -2.35
C ILE A 79 7.71 0.26 -3.10
N GLU A 80 8.86 0.38 -3.74
CA GLU A 80 9.58 -0.77 -4.27
C GLU A 80 10.45 -1.40 -3.19
N CYS A 81 10.19 -2.67 -2.86
CA CYS A 81 10.91 -3.40 -1.83
C CYS A 81 10.83 -4.92 -2.09
N ASP A 82 11.69 -5.70 -1.43
CA ASP A 82 11.56 -7.16 -1.45
C ASP A 82 10.26 -7.57 -0.73
N VAL A 83 9.37 -8.25 -1.45
CA VAL A 83 8.07 -8.73 -0.96
C VAL A 83 8.04 -10.25 -0.76
N SER A 84 9.15 -10.95 -1.00
CA SER A 84 9.19 -12.43 -0.91
C SER A 84 8.86 -13.00 0.47
N LYS A 85 8.99 -12.19 1.53
CA LYS A 85 8.70 -12.55 2.93
C LYS A 85 7.34 -12.05 3.42
N MET A 86 6.49 -11.56 2.51
CA MET A 86 5.19 -11.00 2.84
C MET A 86 4.09 -11.96 2.39
N GLN A 87 3.20 -12.33 3.31
CA GLN A 87 2.05 -13.19 3.00
C GLN A 87 0.73 -12.49 3.31
N MET A 88 -0.32 -12.88 2.59
CA MET A 88 -1.67 -12.35 2.80
C MET A 88 -2.11 -12.51 4.27
N GLY A 89 -2.59 -11.42 4.86
CA GLY A 89 -3.06 -11.39 6.24
C GLY A 89 -1.97 -11.15 7.29
N ASP A 90 -0.71 -11.06 6.89
CA ASP A 90 0.39 -10.64 7.75
C ASP A 90 0.17 -9.20 8.25
N GLU A 91 0.58 -8.97 9.50
CA GLU A 91 0.66 -7.64 10.08
C GLU A 91 2.10 -7.13 9.98
N ILE A 92 2.26 -6.00 9.30
CA ILE A 92 3.55 -5.32 9.14
C ILE A 92 3.50 -3.93 9.75
N ALA A 93 4.65 -3.39 10.15
CA ALA A 93 4.80 -1.99 10.47
C ALA A 93 5.80 -1.34 9.49
N LEU A 94 5.34 -0.27 8.86
CA LEU A 94 6.09 0.50 7.88
C LEU A 94 6.79 1.67 8.59
N TYR A 95 8.10 1.82 8.37
CA TYR A 95 8.89 2.95 8.85
C TYR A 95 9.46 3.72 7.65
N PRO A 96 8.70 4.68 7.08
CA PRO A 96 9.09 5.42 5.88
C PRO A 96 10.43 6.15 6.01
N TYR A 97 10.66 6.79 7.15
CA TYR A 97 11.89 7.56 7.42
C TYR A 97 13.13 6.70 7.57
N GLU A 98 12.97 5.49 8.11
CA GLU A 98 14.06 4.54 8.29
C GLU A 98 14.24 3.63 7.07
N GLY A 99 13.28 3.64 6.14
CA GLY A 99 13.31 2.79 4.95
C GLY A 99 13.23 1.29 5.28
N LYS A 100 12.43 0.91 6.29
CA LYS A 100 12.31 -0.50 6.72
C LYS A 100 10.85 -0.91 6.94
N ILE A 101 10.61 -2.21 6.75
CA ILE A 101 9.34 -2.88 7.02
C ILE A 101 9.64 -4.00 8.01
N ILE A 102 8.92 -4.04 9.12
CA ILE A 102 9.04 -5.07 10.14
C ILE A 102 7.75 -5.88 10.23
N ASN A 103 7.85 -7.16 10.61
CA ASN A 103 6.68 -7.97 10.94
C ASN A 103 6.18 -7.69 12.37
N ALA A 104 5.05 -8.29 12.74
CA ALA A 104 4.50 -8.21 14.09
C ALA A 104 5.45 -8.69 15.21
N ASN A 105 6.45 -9.52 14.88
CA ASN A 105 7.46 -10.03 15.82
C ASN A 105 8.65 -9.07 15.99
N GLY A 106 8.69 -7.95 15.25
CA GLY A 106 9.76 -6.96 15.29
C GLY A 106 10.96 -7.28 14.39
N GLU A 107 10.90 -8.33 13.57
CA GLU A 107 11.95 -8.68 12.62
C GLU A 107 11.82 -7.83 11.36
N THR A 108 12.95 -7.32 10.85
CA THR A 108 12.98 -6.59 9.57
C THR A 108 12.84 -7.56 8.41
N ILE A 109 11.71 -7.50 7.72
CA ILE A 109 11.40 -8.37 6.58
C ILE A 109 11.81 -7.74 5.25
N SER A 110 11.85 -6.40 5.16
CA SER A 110 12.25 -5.70 3.95
C SER A 110 12.82 -4.31 4.25
N THR A 111 13.64 -3.80 3.34
CA THR A 111 14.20 -2.44 3.38
C THR A 111 14.04 -1.78 2.02
N PHE A 112 13.82 -0.48 2.01
CA PHE A 112 13.57 0.31 0.81
C PHE A 112 14.19 1.70 0.91
N LYS A 113 14.29 2.38 -0.22
CA LYS A 113 14.72 3.78 -0.29
C LYS A 113 13.63 4.59 -0.96
N LEU A 114 13.15 5.63 -0.27
CA LEU A 114 12.21 6.58 -0.85
C LEU A 114 12.95 7.51 -1.80
N THR A 115 12.39 7.71 -2.99
CA THR A 115 12.92 8.66 -3.97
C THR A 115 11.74 9.50 -4.48
N PRO A 116 11.72 10.84 -4.29
CA PRO A 116 12.68 11.68 -3.57
C PRO A 116 12.50 11.62 -2.03
N ASN A 117 13.45 12.18 -1.26
CA ASN A 117 13.36 12.32 0.22
C ASN A 117 12.19 13.20 0.72
N THR A 118 11.37 13.74 -0.19
CA THR A 118 10.15 14.48 0.14
C THR A 118 9.00 13.49 0.29
N ILE A 119 8.77 13.08 1.52
CA ILE A 119 7.53 12.41 1.93
C ILE A 119 6.39 13.44 1.79
N PRO A 120 5.32 13.15 1.02
CA PRO A 120 4.16 14.04 0.93
C PRO A 120 3.61 14.37 2.31
N ASP A 121 3.14 15.61 2.53
CA ASP A 121 2.60 16.02 3.85
C ASP A 121 1.44 15.12 4.33
N GLU A 122 0.73 14.48 3.41
CA GLU A 122 -0.31 13.47 3.70
C GLU A 122 0.22 12.22 4.42
N VAL A 123 1.50 11.87 4.22
CA VAL A 123 2.22 10.80 4.95
C VAL A 123 2.94 11.34 6.20
N ARG A 124 3.12 12.68 6.30
CA ARG A 124 3.72 13.34 7.48
C ARG A 124 2.79 13.47 8.68
N ALA A 125 1.47 13.31 8.51
CA ALA A 125 0.47 13.51 9.56
C ALA A 125 0.45 12.42 10.68
N GLY A 126 1.55 11.69 10.89
CA GLY A 126 1.54 10.39 11.56
C GLY A 126 1.17 9.32 10.53
N VAL A 127 1.73 8.13 10.53
CA VAL A 127 1.41 7.11 11.53
C VAL A 127 2.49 6.02 11.39
N VAL A 128 2.89 5.43 12.51
CA VAL A 128 3.42 4.06 12.54
C VAL A 128 2.28 3.14 12.11
N SER A 129 2.00 3.05 10.80
CA SER A 129 0.83 2.32 10.32
C SER A 129 1.13 0.83 10.42
N ARG A 130 0.50 0.14 11.38
CA ARG A 130 0.33 -1.31 11.27
C ARG A 130 -0.57 -1.55 10.07
N LEU A 131 -0.05 -2.23 9.05
CA LEU A 131 -0.77 -2.55 7.82
C LEU A 131 -1.03 -4.06 7.78
N LEU A 132 -2.18 -4.45 7.24
CA LEU A 132 -2.49 -5.83 6.87
C LEU A 132 -2.26 -6.03 5.38
N LEU A 133 -1.59 -7.12 5.01
CA LEU A 133 -1.24 -7.39 3.62
C LEU A 133 -2.38 -8.08 2.86
N ASP A 134 -2.63 -7.63 1.62
CA ASP A 134 -3.52 -8.26 0.65
C ASP A 134 -2.74 -8.51 -0.66
N GLU A 135 -2.88 -9.70 -1.25
CA GLU A 135 -2.19 -10.10 -2.48
C GLU A 135 -3.01 -9.78 -3.75
N ALA A 136 -2.29 -9.49 -4.84
CA ALA A 136 -2.82 -9.25 -6.19
C ALA A 136 -3.10 -10.54 -6.99
#